data_AF-A0A2K9J984-F1
#
_entry.id   AF-A0A2K9J984-F1
#
_cell.length_a   1.000
_cell.length_b   1.000
_cell.length_c   1.000
_cell.angle_alpha   90.00
_cell.angle_beta   90.00
_cell.angle_gamma   90.00
#
_symmetry.space_group_name_H-M   'P 1'
#
loop_
_entity.id
_entity.type
_entity.pdbx_description
1 polymer ?
#
loop_
_entity_poly.entity_id
_entity_poly.type
_entity_poly.pdbx_seq_one_letter_code
_entity_poly.pdbx_strand_id
1 'polypeptide(L)'
;MWYYEKKLQYPVKVSTCNPMLAKFLVEQYGGADGELAAALRYLNQRYTIPDKVVGLLNDIGTEEFAHLEMIATMIYKLTKDATPEQLKQAGLGEHFVNHDRALFYHNAAGAPFTATYIQAKGDPIAFKNTN
;
A
#
# COMPACT_ATOMS: atom_id res chain seq x y z
N MET A 1 -8.78 -4.72 18.91
CA MET A 1 -9.24 -5.98 18.27
C MET A 1 -9.48 -5.66 16.81
N TRP A 2 -9.10 -6.54 15.88
CA TRP A 2 -9.39 -6.38 14.45
C TRP A 2 -10.44 -7.40 14.03
N TYR A 3 -11.30 -7.00 13.09
CA TYR A 3 -12.24 -7.88 12.43
C TYR A 3 -11.99 -7.79 10.93
N TYR A 4 -12.00 -8.94 10.26
CA TYR A 4 -11.88 -9.01 8.81
C TYR A 4 -13.22 -9.47 8.22
N GLU A 5 -13.76 -8.67 7.32
CA GLU A 5 -14.85 -9.06 6.46
C GLU A 5 -14.28 -9.38 5.08
N LYS A 6 -14.64 -10.53 4.49
CA LYS A 6 -14.15 -10.95 3.16
C LYS A 6 -14.84 -10.15 2.04
N LYS A 7 -14.62 -8.84 2.02
CA LYS A 7 -15.23 -7.88 1.12
C LYS A 7 -14.30 -6.66 0.99
N LEU A 8 -14.05 -6.25 -0.24
CA LEU A 8 -13.35 -4.98 -0.51
C LEU A 8 -14.22 -3.79 -0.11
N GLN A 9 -13.61 -2.76 0.48
CA GLN A 9 -14.31 -1.52 0.82
C GLN A 9 -14.98 -0.89 -0.41
N TYR A 10 -14.30 -0.93 -1.57
CA TYR A 10 -14.88 -0.57 -2.85
C TYR A 10 -14.60 -1.62 -3.95
N PRO A 11 -15.54 -1.88 -4.87
CA PRO A 11 -15.35 -2.88 -5.93
C PRO A 11 -14.20 -2.53 -6.88
N VAL A 12 -13.18 -3.39 -6.93
CA VAL A 12 -12.10 -3.31 -7.91
C VAL A 12 -12.50 -4.02 -9.21
N LYS A 13 -12.62 -3.28 -10.32
CA LYS A 13 -12.93 -3.80 -11.66
C LYS A 13 -11.74 -3.60 -12.59
N VAL A 14 -11.23 -4.70 -13.15
CA VAL A 14 -10.12 -4.71 -14.12
C VAL A 14 -10.59 -5.51 -15.33
N SER A 15 -10.50 -4.92 -16.52
CA SER A 15 -10.96 -5.54 -17.77
C SER A 15 -9.85 -6.18 -18.60
N THR A 16 -8.59 -5.81 -18.36
CA THR A 16 -7.47 -6.20 -19.23
C THR A 16 -6.20 -6.38 -18.42
N CYS A 17 -5.43 -7.42 -18.75
CA CYS A 17 -4.08 -7.63 -18.23
C CYS A 17 -3.20 -6.42 -18.62
N ASN A 18 -2.60 -5.76 -17.64
CA ASN A 18 -1.75 -4.59 -17.87
C ASN A 18 -0.65 -4.50 -16.80
N PRO A 19 0.47 -5.24 -17.00
CA PRO A 19 1.59 -5.25 -16.05
C PRO A 19 2.27 -3.90 -15.88
N MET A 20 2.22 -3.04 -16.90
CA MET A 20 2.77 -1.69 -16.82
C MET A 20 2.00 -0.82 -15.81
N LEU A 21 0.67 -0.86 -15.85
CA LEU A 21 -0.15 -0.18 -14.86
C LEU A 21 0.06 -0.78 -13.46
N ALA A 22 0.18 -2.11 -13.38
CA ALA A 22 0.47 -2.78 -12.11
C ALA A 22 1.77 -2.28 -11.48
N LYS A 23 2.84 -2.13 -12.28
CA LYS A 23 4.12 -1.56 -11.81
C LYS A 23 3.97 -0.17 -11.21
N PHE A 24 3.12 0.68 -11.78
CA PHE A 24 2.88 2.01 -11.20
C PHE A 24 2.07 1.95 -9.91
N LEU A 25 1.07 1.08 -9.83
CA LEU A 25 0.27 0.90 -8.62
C LEU A 25 1.07 0.32 -7.44
N VAL A 26 2.17 -0.38 -7.71
CA VAL A 26 3.10 -0.82 -6.66
C VAL A 26 3.65 0.37 -5.85
N GLU A 27 3.77 1.57 -6.42
CA GLU A 27 4.11 2.77 -5.66
C GLU A 27 3.10 3.05 -4.56
N GLN A 28 1.80 2.94 -4.86
CA GLN A 28 0.74 3.13 -3.87
C GLN A 28 0.66 1.96 -2.88
N TYR A 29 1.25 0.80 -3.19
CA TYR A 29 1.26 -0.36 -2.31
C TYR A 29 2.40 -0.30 -1.28
N GLY A 30 3.64 -0.13 -1.74
CA GLY A 30 4.86 -0.21 -0.92
C GLY A 30 5.79 1.00 -1.02
N GLY A 31 5.37 2.07 -1.70
CA GLY A 31 6.09 3.34 -1.76
C GLY A 31 6.04 4.14 -0.46
N ALA A 32 6.84 5.21 -0.41
CA ALA A 32 6.99 6.05 0.80
C ALA A 32 5.69 6.75 1.21
N ASP A 33 4.88 7.10 0.23
CA ASP A 33 3.57 7.75 0.40
C ASP A 33 2.40 6.81 0.06
N GLY A 34 2.67 5.51 -0.03
CA GLY A 34 1.64 4.49 -0.29
C GLY A 34 0.80 4.13 0.93
N GLU A 35 -0.23 3.33 0.72
CA GLU A 35 -1.24 2.99 1.73
C GLU A 35 -0.64 2.30 2.95
N LEU A 36 0.38 1.46 2.77
CA LEU A 36 1.04 0.79 3.89
C LEU A 36 1.73 1.81 4.80
N ALA A 37 2.41 2.80 4.22
CA ALA A 37 3.06 3.86 4.98
C ALA A 37 2.01 4.69 5.72
N ALA A 38 0.93 5.10 5.04
CA ALA A 38 -0.15 5.87 5.62
C ALA A 38 -0.83 5.14 6.80
N ALA A 39 -1.24 3.88 6.61
CA ALA A 39 -1.84 3.05 7.64
C ALA A 39 -0.94 2.97 8.89
N LEU A 40 0.34 2.65 8.70
CA LEU A 40 1.29 2.52 9.79
C LEU A 40 1.60 3.85 10.47
N ARG A 41 1.62 4.98 9.74
CA ARG A 41 1.78 6.32 10.31
C ARG A 41 0.62 6.64 11.25
N TYR A 42 -0.63 6.53 10.79
CA TYR A 42 -1.79 6.86 11.61
C TYR A 42 -1.92 5.97 12.85
N LEU A 43 -1.72 4.65 12.70
CA LEU A 43 -1.85 3.70 13.80
C LEU A 43 -0.71 3.78 14.81
N ASN A 44 0.48 4.25 14.43
CA ASN A 44 1.55 4.54 15.40
C ASN A 44 1.33 5.89 16.09
N GLN A 45 0.90 6.90 15.33
CA GLN A 45 0.76 8.27 15.83
C GLN A 45 -0.28 8.38 16.96
N ARG A 46 -1.33 7.56 16.92
CA ARG A 46 -2.42 7.54 17.92
C ARG A 46 -1.96 7.45 19.38
N TYR A 47 -0.77 6.90 19.65
CA TYR A 47 -0.27 6.72 21.01
C TYR A 47 0.40 7.97 21.60
N THR A 48 0.67 8.99 20.77
CA THR A 48 1.47 10.16 21.15
C THR A 48 0.81 11.50 20.84
N ILE A 49 -0.40 11.47 20.26
CA ILE A 49 -1.19 12.66 19.92
C ILE A 49 -2.27 12.93 21.00
N PRO A 50 -2.78 14.17 21.16
CA PRO A 50 -3.85 14.44 22.12
C PRO A 50 -5.09 13.57 21.94
N ASP A 51 -5.68 13.13 23.06
CA ASP A 51 -6.80 12.17 23.12
C ASP A 51 -7.97 12.48 22.19
N LYS A 52 -8.25 13.77 21.95
CA LYS A 52 -9.37 14.23 21.12
C LYS A 52 -9.32 13.74 19.67
N VAL A 53 -8.15 13.34 19.15
CA VAL A 53 -8.00 12.89 17.74
C VAL A 53 -7.61 11.42 17.60
N VAL A 54 -7.41 10.70 18.70
CA VAL A 54 -7.00 9.29 18.70
C VAL A 54 -8.02 8.41 17.98
N GLY A 55 -9.32 8.68 18.18
CA GLY A 55 -10.40 7.99 17.47
C GLY A 55 -10.29 8.16 15.95
N LEU A 56 -10.12 9.40 15.48
CA LEU A 56 -9.98 9.70 14.06
C LEU A 56 -8.77 9.00 13.43
N LEU A 57 -7.61 8.96 14.11
CA LEU A 57 -6.43 8.27 13.59
C LEU A 57 -6.62 6.74 13.54
N ASN A 58 -7.38 6.17 14.48
CA ASN A 58 -7.74 4.76 14.42
C ASN A 58 -8.64 4.47 13.22
N ASP A 59 -9.63 5.32 12.97
CA ASP A 59 -10.57 5.15 11.87
C ASP A 59 -9.82 5.24 10.52
N ILE A 60 -9.05 6.32 10.31
CA ILE A 60 -8.27 6.51 9.08
C ILE A 60 -7.25 5.39 8.90
N GLY A 61 -6.42 5.09 9.91
CA GLY A 61 -5.40 4.05 9.79
C GLY A 61 -5.98 2.65 9.53
N THR A 62 -7.22 2.39 9.95
CA THR A 62 -7.94 1.16 9.64
C THR A 62 -8.48 1.18 8.21
N GLU A 63 -9.02 2.31 7.74
CA GLU A 63 -9.44 2.52 6.36
C GLU A 63 -8.29 2.36 5.36
N GLU A 64 -7.08 2.88 5.66
CA GLU A 64 -5.92 2.73 4.78
C GLU A 64 -5.51 1.26 4.56
N PHE A 65 -5.80 0.36 5.51
CA PHE A 65 -5.59 -1.08 5.26
C PHE A 65 -6.61 -1.66 4.27
N ALA A 66 -7.82 -1.10 4.19
CA ALA A 66 -8.78 -1.48 3.17
C ALA A 66 -8.37 -0.93 1.79
N HIS A 67 -7.83 0.29 1.73
CA HIS A 67 -7.20 0.82 0.51
C HIS A 67 -6.02 -0.05 0.06
N LEU A 68 -5.17 -0.47 1.00
CA LEU A 68 -4.05 -1.38 0.72
C LEU A 68 -4.53 -2.71 0.12
N GLU A 69 -5.60 -3.31 0.64
CA GLU A 69 -6.21 -4.54 0.08
C GLU A 69 -6.77 -4.30 -1.34
N MET A 70 -7.38 -3.13 -1.59
CA MET A 70 -7.85 -2.77 -2.91
C MET A 70 -6.71 -2.61 -3.92
N ILE A 71 -5.60 -1.96 -3.53
CA ILE A 71 -4.40 -1.79 -4.36
C ILE A 71 -3.76 -3.14 -4.66
N ALA A 72 -3.58 -3.99 -3.65
CA ALA A 72 -3.14 -5.38 -3.80
C ALA A 72 -4.00 -6.14 -4.81
N THR A 73 -5.33 -6.01 -4.69
CA THR A 73 -6.29 -6.65 -5.59
C THR A 73 -6.18 -6.14 -7.01
N MET A 74 -5.96 -4.84 -7.20
CA MET A 74 -5.73 -4.24 -8.53
C MET A 74 -4.45 -4.80 -9.16
N ILE A 75 -3.33 -4.77 -8.44
CA ILE A 75 -2.04 -5.29 -8.90
C ILE A 75 -2.20 -6.77 -9.31
N TYR A 76 -2.76 -7.60 -8.44
CA TYR A 76 -3.02 -9.01 -8.73
C TYR A 76 -3.86 -9.20 -10.00
N LYS A 77 -4.99 -8.50 -10.12
CA LYS A 77 -5.87 -8.63 -11.30
C LYS A 77 -5.22 -8.15 -12.60
N LEU A 78 -4.31 -7.17 -12.52
CA LEU A 78 -3.59 -6.64 -13.67
C LEU A 78 -2.43 -7.55 -14.13
N THR A 79 -1.93 -8.43 -13.27
CA THR A 79 -0.74 -9.28 -13.55
C THR A 79 -1.02 -10.78 -13.59
N LYS A 80 -2.16 -11.26 -13.06
CA LYS A 80 -2.45 -12.71 -12.95
C LYS A 80 -2.34 -13.49 -14.26
N ASP A 81 -2.67 -12.85 -15.39
CA ASP A 81 -2.66 -13.46 -16.73
C ASP A 81 -1.42 -13.07 -17.54
N ALA A 82 -0.46 -12.36 -16.93
CA ALA A 82 0.75 -11.90 -17.60
C ALA A 82 1.75 -13.04 -17.81
N THR A 83 2.37 -13.08 -18.99
CA THR A 83 3.51 -13.96 -19.26
C THR A 83 4.79 -13.39 -18.62
N PRO A 84 5.80 -14.22 -18.32
CA PRO A 84 7.10 -13.74 -17.87
C PRO A 84 7.72 -12.68 -18.79
N GLU A 85 7.55 -12.82 -20.12
CA GLU A 85 8.02 -11.85 -21.11
C GLU A 85 7.29 -10.50 -20.97
N GLN A 86 5.97 -10.51 -20.75
CA GLN A 86 5.20 -9.28 -20.54
C GLN A 86 5.60 -8.59 -19.23
N LEU A 87 5.83 -9.35 -18.16
CA LEU A 87 6.34 -8.82 -16.89
C LEU A 87 7.72 -8.20 -17.07
N LYS A 88 8.61 -8.87 -17.81
CA LYS A 88 9.95 -8.35 -18.13
C LYS A 88 9.86 -7.04 -18.94
N GLN A 89 9.01 -6.99 -19.96
CA GLN A 89 8.80 -5.77 -20.78
C GLN A 89 8.24 -4.60 -19.98
N ALA A 90 7.38 -4.87 -19.00
CA ALA A 90 6.87 -3.85 -18.08
C ALA A 90 7.90 -3.42 -17.01
N GLY A 91 9.08 -4.06 -16.96
CA GLY A 91 10.09 -3.79 -15.94
C GLY A 91 9.73 -4.37 -14.56
N LEU A 92 8.99 -5.48 -14.54
CA LEU A 92 8.70 -6.32 -13.37
C LEU A 92 9.48 -7.65 -13.41
N GLY A 93 10.47 -7.79 -14.31
CA GLY A 93 11.26 -9.02 -14.44
C GLY A 93 12.05 -9.37 -13.18
N GLU A 94 12.68 -8.38 -12.54
CA GLU A 94 13.42 -8.59 -11.28
C GLU A 94 12.49 -8.99 -10.14
N HIS A 95 11.32 -8.36 -10.05
CA HIS A 95 10.27 -8.76 -9.10
C HIS A 95 9.87 -10.22 -9.33
N PHE A 96 9.61 -10.60 -10.58
CA PHE A 96 9.20 -11.97 -10.92
C PHE A 96 10.27 -13.01 -10.55
N VAL A 97 11.56 -12.71 -10.71
CA VAL A 97 12.63 -13.62 -10.29
C VAL A 97 12.69 -13.78 -8.78
N ASN A 98 12.46 -12.71 -8.02
CA ASN A 98 12.55 -12.73 -6.56
C ASN A 98 11.29 -13.27 -5.87
N HIS A 99 10.12 -13.04 -6.45
CA HIS A 99 8.82 -13.22 -5.80
C HIS A 99 7.79 -14.00 -6.65
N ASP A 100 8.17 -14.46 -7.85
CA ASP A 100 7.24 -15.02 -8.83
C ASP A 100 6.06 -14.05 -9.07
N ARG A 101 4.82 -14.45 -8.83
CA ARG A 101 3.63 -13.59 -8.95
C ARG A 101 3.14 -13.05 -7.60
N ALA A 102 3.87 -13.31 -6.52
CA ALA A 102 3.45 -12.89 -5.19
C ALA A 102 3.60 -11.37 -5.01
N LEU A 103 2.63 -10.75 -4.34
CA LEU A 103 2.75 -9.36 -3.94
C LEU A 103 3.92 -9.21 -2.96
N PHE A 104 4.67 -8.13 -3.11
CA PHE A 104 5.77 -7.76 -2.22
C PHE A 104 5.73 -6.25 -1.96
N TYR A 105 6.09 -5.85 -0.74
CA TYR A 105 6.12 -4.44 -0.36
C TYR A 105 7.42 -3.80 -0.85
N HIS A 106 7.35 -3.22 -2.04
CA HIS A 106 8.37 -2.37 -2.61
C HIS A 106 7.71 -1.24 -3.39
N ASN A 107 8.47 -0.23 -3.78
CA ASN A 107 7.98 0.88 -4.60
C ASN A 107 8.12 0.56 -6.12
N ALA A 108 7.69 1.45 -7.00
CA ALA A 108 7.72 1.21 -8.45
C ALA A 108 9.15 1.08 -9.03
N ALA A 109 10.16 1.55 -8.29
CA ALA A 109 11.58 1.41 -8.60
C ALA A 109 12.20 0.12 -8.04
N GLY A 110 11.43 -0.72 -7.33
CA GLY A 110 11.93 -1.97 -6.74
C GLY A 110 12.58 -1.81 -5.36
N ALA A 111 12.61 -0.61 -4.79
CA ALA A 111 13.15 -0.40 -3.46
C ALA A 111 12.20 -0.98 -2.41
N PRO A 112 12.66 -1.89 -1.53
CA PRO A 112 11.82 -2.47 -0.49
C PRO A 112 11.22 -1.40 0.43
N PHE A 113 10.01 -1.65 0.92
CA PHE A 113 9.41 -0.82 1.95
C PHE A 113 10.34 -0.75 3.18
N THR A 114 10.48 0.44 3.75
CA THR A 114 11.36 0.68 4.89
C THR A 114 10.65 1.50 5.96
N ALA A 115 10.98 1.22 7.22
CA ALA A 115 10.44 1.94 8.36
C ALA A 115 10.74 3.45 8.31
N THR A 116 11.73 3.89 7.52
CA THR A 116 12.02 5.32 7.32
C THR A 116 10.90 6.09 6.63
N TYR A 117 9.94 5.41 5.99
CA TYR A 117 8.72 6.01 5.42
C TYR A 117 7.66 6.34 6.47
N ILE A 118 7.79 5.77 7.68
CA ILE A 118 6.84 5.92 8.77
C ILE A 118 7.31 7.07 9.65
N GLN A 119 6.68 8.23 9.51
CA GLN A 119 6.86 9.33 10.44
C GLN A 119 5.82 9.25 11.56
N ALA A 120 6.29 9.20 12.81
CA ALA A 120 5.46 9.38 14.00
C ALA A 120 6.21 10.30 14.96
N LYS A 121 5.59 11.41 15.35
CA LYS A 121 6.21 12.45 16.20
C LYS A 121 5.22 12.86 17.28
N GLY A 122 5.68 13.09 18.50
CA GLY A 122 4.79 13.56 19.59
C GLY A 122 4.23 14.98 19.40
N ASP A 123 4.70 15.73 18.40
CA ASP A 123 4.19 17.07 18.06
C ASP A 123 3.04 16.97 17.03
N PRO A 124 1.80 17.34 17.40
CA PRO A 124 0.65 17.32 16.49
C PRO A 124 0.76 18.28 15.30
N ILE A 125 1.52 19.37 15.43
CA ILE A 125 1.70 20.35 14.34
C ILE A 125 2.66 19.76 13.29
N ALA A 126 3.74 19.13 13.75
CA ALA A 126 4.67 18.44 12.85
C ALA A 126 3.97 17.32 12.07
N PHE A 127 3.00 16.63 12.68
CA PHE A 127 2.17 15.62 12.02
C PHE A 127 1.25 16.21 10.94
N LYS A 128 0.58 17.34 11.19
CA LYS A 128 -0.30 17.98 10.20
C LYS A 128 0.46 18.40 8.93
N ASN A 129 1.74 18.72 9.05
CA ASN A 129 2.58 19.15 7.94
C ASN A 129 3.20 17.98 7.14
N THR A 130 2.96 16.73 7.56
CA THR A 130 3.56 15.52 6.97
C THR A 130 2.52 14.55 6.40
N ASN A 131 1.23 14.88 6.45
CA ASN A 131 0.17 14.16 5.75
C ASN A 131 -0.53 15.05 4.73
#